data_AF-K1UNZ0-F1
#
_entry.id   AF-K1UNZ0-F1
#
_cell.length_a   1.000
_cell.length_b   1.000
_cell.length_c   1.000
_cell.angle_alpha   90.00
_cell.angle_beta   90.00
_cell.angle_gamma   90.00
#
_symmetry.space_group_name_H-M   'P 1'
#
loop_
_entity.id
_entity.type
_entity.pdbx_description
1 polymer ?
#
loop_
_entity_poly.entity_id
_entity_poly.type
_entity_poly.pdbx_seq_one_letter_code
_entity_poly.pdbx_strand_id
1 'polypeptide(L)'
;DMVQQEGFSEIEFSAMQEIGNIITGAYLNSLSMMTNLTIIPTPPSLTLDMAGAILSVPAIEFGTLGDKILLIQSQFYDEVEIDGYFIWFPILNPTRRF
;
A
#
# COMPACT_ATOMS: atom_id res chain seq x y z
N ASP A 1 17.67 -33.64 1.31
CA ASP A 1 18.01 -32.34 0.69
C ASP A 1 16.81 -31.43 0.64
N MET A 2 17.02 -30.22 1.12
CA MET A 2 16.00 -29.19 1.33
C MET A 2 15.56 -28.63 0.00
N VAL A 3 14.28 -28.75 -0.33
CA VAL A 3 13.66 -27.94 -1.39
C VAL A 3 13.05 -26.73 -0.68
N GLN A 4 13.91 -25.75 -0.39
CA GLN A 4 13.44 -24.40 -0.10
C GLN A 4 12.95 -23.86 -1.46
N GLN A 5 11.63 -23.74 -1.59
CA GLN A 5 11.00 -23.04 -2.70
C GLN A 5 11.69 -21.67 -2.81
N GLU A 6 12.19 -21.31 -4.00
CA GLU A 6 12.85 -20.02 -4.26
C GLU A 6 12.03 -18.89 -3.63
N GLY A 7 12.48 -18.36 -2.50
CA GLY A 7 11.63 -17.55 -1.65
C GLY A 7 12.40 -16.96 -0.47
N PHE A 8 12.00 -15.75 -0.10
CA PHE A 8 12.56 -14.99 1.02
C PHE A 8 12.51 -15.80 2.32
N SER A 9 13.57 -15.69 3.12
CA SER A 9 13.61 -16.18 4.49
C SER A 9 12.60 -15.44 5.37
N GLU A 10 12.26 -16.03 6.53
CA GLU A 10 11.35 -15.42 7.50
C GLU A 10 11.83 -14.03 7.97
N ILE A 11 13.15 -13.87 8.13
CA ILE A 11 13.77 -12.59 8.53
C ILE A 11 13.64 -11.57 7.41
N GLU A 12 13.88 -11.96 6.15
CA GLU A 12 13.72 -11.05 5.01
C GLU A 12 12.26 -10.63 4.82
N PHE A 13 11.31 -11.56 5.00
CA PHE A 13 9.89 -11.25 4.94
C PHE A 13 9.46 -10.28 6.06
N SER A 14 9.96 -10.49 7.28
CA SER A 14 9.70 -9.58 8.41
C SER A 14 10.30 -8.19 8.17
N ALA A 15 11.52 -8.11 7.64
CA ALA A 15 12.14 -6.84 7.28
C ALA A 15 11.33 -6.08 6.22
N MET A 16 10.84 -6.78 5.20
CA MET A 16 9.96 -6.19 4.18
C MET A 16 8.64 -5.68 4.76
N GLN A 17 8.05 -6.41 5.72
CA GLN A 17 6.83 -5.95 6.40
C GLN A 17 7.08 -4.67 7.22
N GLU A 18 8.23 -4.57 7.90
CA GLU A 18 8.59 -3.36 8.66
C GLU A 18 8.85 -2.16 7.73
N ILE A 19 9.52 -2.37 6.60
CA ILE A 19 9.68 -1.33 5.56
C ILE A 19 8.30 -0.86 5.08
N GLY A 20 7.39 -1.79 4.79
CA GLY A 20 6.01 -1.48 4.41
C GLY A 20 5.28 -0.66 5.47
N ASN A 21 5.46 -1.00 6.75
CA ASN A 21 4.90 -0.27 7.88
C ASN A 21 5.42 1.17 7.98
N ILE A 22 6.74 1.37 7.85
CA ILE A 22 7.38 2.70 7.87
C ILE A 22 6.87 3.56 6.71
N ILE A 23 6.89 3.04 5.48
CA ILE A 23 6.48 3.79 4.28
C ILE A 23 5.00 4.15 4.36
N THR A 24 4.13 3.17 4.68
CA THR A 24 2.69 3.41 4.82
C THR A 24 2.40 4.41 5.92
N GLY A 25 3.08 4.30 7.07
CA GLY A 25 2.98 5.26 8.17
C GLY A 25 3.32 6.69 7.73
N ALA A 26 4.39 6.87 6.96
CA ALA A 26 4.79 8.18 6.43
C ALA A 26 3.72 8.79 5.50
N TYR A 27 3.15 7.98 4.59
CA TYR A 27 2.05 8.43 3.71
C TYR A 27 0.81 8.82 4.52
N LEU A 28 0.36 7.95 5.43
CA LEU A 28 -0.87 8.19 6.20
C LEU A 28 -0.73 9.38 7.14
N ASN A 29 0.44 9.58 7.75
CA ASN A 29 0.71 10.77 8.56
C ASN A 29 0.66 12.06 7.72
N SER A 30 1.26 12.05 6.53
CA SER A 30 1.25 13.20 5.63
C SER A 30 -0.17 13.51 5.15
N LEU A 31 -0.94 12.47 4.77
CA LEU A 31 -2.35 12.62 4.38
C LEU A 31 -3.20 13.15 5.54
N SER A 32 -3.06 12.57 6.73
CA SER A 32 -3.73 13.02 7.95
C SER A 32 -3.51 14.52 8.21
N MET A 33 -2.26 14.98 8.09
CA MET A 33 -1.90 16.39 8.25
C MET A 33 -2.49 17.29 7.15
N MET A 34 -2.47 16.85 5.88
CA MET A 34 -2.99 17.63 4.75
C MET A 34 -4.52 17.72 4.73
N THR A 35 -5.20 16.65 5.12
CA THR A 35 -6.68 16.58 5.10
C THR A 35 -7.30 16.90 6.46
N ASN A 36 -6.49 17.03 7.51
CA ASN A 36 -6.92 17.17 8.90
C ASN A 36 -7.87 16.03 9.34
N LEU A 37 -7.60 14.80 8.86
CA LEU A 37 -8.38 13.61 9.17
C LEU A 37 -7.61 12.72 10.14
N THR A 38 -8.26 12.22 11.18
CA THR A 38 -7.65 11.20 12.05
C THR A 38 -7.66 9.84 11.34
N ILE A 39 -6.48 9.37 10.94
CA ILE A 39 -6.29 8.04 10.33
C ILE A 39 -5.62 7.12 11.36
N ILE A 40 -6.23 5.97 11.64
CA ILE A 40 -5.68 4.96 12.56
C ILE A 40 -5.37 3.70 11.73
N PRO A 41 -4.12 3.50 11.31
CA PRO A 41 -3.74 2.33 10.53
C PRO A 41 -3.60 1.08 11.40
N THR A 42 -3.87 -0.07 10.79
CA THR A 42 -3.38 -1.38 11.25
C THR A 42 -2.06 -1.71 10.54
N PRO A 43 -1.22 -2.59 11.09
CA PRO A 43 -0.03 -3.06 10.39
C PRO A 43 -0.38 -3.61 9.00
N PRO A 44 0.36 -3.24 7.94
CA PRO A 44 0.07 -3.71 6.59
C PRO A 44 0.39 -5.21 6.44
N SER A 45 -0.40 -5.88 5.61
CA SER A 45 -0.08 -7.23 5.14
C SER A 45 0.81 -7.16 3.91
N LEU A 46 1.82 -8.03 3.85
CA LEU A 46 2.72 -8.16 2.71
C LEU A 46 2.30 -9.34 1.84
N THR A 47 2.23 -9.13 0.53
CA THR A 47 2.04 -10.19 -0.47
C THR A 47 2.94 -9.92 -1.66
N LEU A 48 3.44 -10.98 -2.29
CA LEU A 48 4.35 -10.93 -3.44
C LEU A 48 3.74 -11.76 -4.57
N ASP A 49 3.28 -11.08 -5.62
CA ASP A 49 2.66 -11.71 -6.78
C ASP A 49 2.76 -10.77 -7.98
N MET A 50 2.36 -11.24 -9.16
CA MET A 50 2.17 -10.38 -10.32
C MET A 50 1.21 -9.25 -9.99
N ALA A 51 1.53 -8.03 -10.44
CA ALA A 51 0.73 -6.83 -10.15
C ALA A 51 -0.76 -7.01 -10.51
N GLY A 52 -1.07 -7.73 -11.59
CA GLY A 52 -2.46 -8.02 -11.98
C GLY A 52 -3.22 -8.86 -10.96
N ALA A 53 -2.58 -9.84 -10.31
CA ALA A 53 -3.20 -10.65 -9.26
C ALA A 53 -3.50 -9.78 -8.03
N ILE A 54 -2.52 -8.98 -7.57
CA ILE A 54 -2.66 -8.09 -6.41
C ILE A 54 -3.75 -7.04 -6.63
N LEU A 55 -3.81 -6.43 -7.82
CA LEU A 55 -4.73 -5.33 -8.11
C LEU A 55 -6.14 -5.80 -8.49
N SER A 56 -6.31 -7.04 -8.95
CA SER A 56 -7.60 -7.56 -9.40
C SER A 56 -8.68 -7.52 -8.32
N VAL A 57 -8.34 -7.94 -7.10
CA VAL A 57 -9.27 -8.01 -5.96
C VAL A 57 -9.79 -6.61 -5.58
N PRO A 58 -8.92 -5.61 -5.24
CA PRO A 58 -9.42 -4.28 -4.92
C PRO A 58 -10.08 -3.59 -6.11
N ALA A 59 -9.66 -3.85 -7.35
CA ALA A 59 -10.34 -3.29 -8.52
C ALA A 59 -11.80 -3.77 -8.65
N ILE A 60 -12.06 -5.06 -8.37
CA ILE A 60 -13.42 -5.63 -8.38
C ILE A 60 -14.25 -5.09 -7.21
N GLU A 61 -13.66 -5.03 -6.01
CA GLU A 61 -14.38 -4.59 -4.80
C GLU A 61 -14.69 -3.08 -4.84
N PHE A 62 -13.67 -2.25 -5.07
CA PHE A 62 -13.80 -0.79 -5.02
C PHE A 62 -14.27 -0.17 -6.32
N GLY A 63 -14.15 -0.86 -7.46
CA GLY A 63 -14.70 -0.41 -8.74
C GLY A 63 -16.22 -0.21 -8.72
N THR A 64 -16.92 -0.78 -7.74
CA THR A 64 -18.36 -0.58 -7.53
C THR A 64 -18.71 0.53 -6.53
N LEU A 65 -17.75 0.96 -5.69
CA LEU A 65 -17.99 1.83 -4.53
C LEU A 65 -17.55 3.29 -4.75
N GLY A 66 -16.70 3.57 -5.72
CA GLY A 66 -16.26 4.95 -5.99
C GLY A 66 -15.62 5.13 -7.35
N ASP A 67 -15.88 6.28 -7.97
CA ASP A 67 -15.37 6.63 -9.30
C ASP A 67 -13.95 7.23 -9.27
N LYS A 68 -13.34 7.38 -8.09
CA LYS A 68 -12.07 8.10 -7.92
C LYS A 68 -11.13 7.37 -6.97
N ILE A 69 -9.90 7.18 -7.45
CA ILE A 69 -8.77 6.69 -6.67
C ILE A 69 -7.72 7.80 -6.56
N LEU A 70 -6.98 7.85 -5.45
CA LEU A 70 -5.77 8.65 -5.35
C LEU A 70 -4.57 7.74 -5.61
N LEU A 71 -3.80 8.04 -6.64
CA LEU A 71 -2.52 7.39 -6.92
C LEU A 71 -1.41 8.41 -6.67
N ILE A 72 -0.46 8.06 -5.80
CA ILE A 72 0.76 8.82 -5.55
C ILE A 72 1.92 7.97 -6.04
N GLN A 73 2.65 8.46 -7.04
CA GLN A 73 3.93 7.88 -7.45
C GLN A 73 5.05 8.60 -6.72
N SER A 74 5.96 7.83 -6.12
CA SER A 74 7.16 8.33 -5.47
C SER A 74 8.37 7.62 -6.05
N GLN A 75 9.41 8.38 -6.34
CA GLN A 75 10.68 7.85 -6.81
C GLN A 75 11.67 7.90 -5.65
N PHE A 76 12.24 6.76 -5.31
CA PHE A 76 13.27 6.64 -4.29
C PHE A 76 14.63 6.58 -4.97
N TYR A 77 15.55 7.43 -4.53
CA TYR A 77 16.90 7.54 -5.06
C TYR A 77 17.91 7.11 -4.00
N ASP A 78 18.70 6.09 -4.31
CA ASP A 78 19.92 5.74 -3.59
C ASP A 78 20.96 5.21 -4.62
N GLU A 79 21.55 4.03 -4.41
CA GLU A 79 22.37 3.36 -5.44
C GLU A 79 21.55 2.87 -6.64
N VAL A 80 20.24 2.63 -6.42
CA VAL A 80 19.27 2.20 -7.44
C VAL A 80 18.04 3.10 -7.36
N GLU A 81 17.45 3.40 -8.51
CA GLU A 81 16.17 4.11 -8.61
C GLU A 81 15.02 3.12 -8.44
N ILE A 82 14.11 3.40 -7.51
CA ILE A 82 12.95 2.56 -7.23
C ILE A 82 11.68 3.41 -7.40
N ASP A 83 10.81 2.97 -8.30
CA ASP A 83 9.45 3.51 -8.43
C ASP A 83 8.52 2.86 -7.40
N GLY A 84 7.91 3.67 -6.55
CA GLY A 84 6.86 3.25 -5.62
C GLY A 84 5.52 3.86 -5.97
N TYR A 85 4.46 3.09 -5.75
CA TYR A 85 3.08 3.51 -5.99
C TYR A 85 2.26 3.33 -4.73
N PHE A 86 1.63 4.41 -4.26
CA PHE A 86 0.65 4.38 -3.19
C PHE A 86 -0.74 4.61 -3.78
N ILE A 87 -1.62 3.61 -3.64
CA ILE A 87 -3.00 3.66 -4.13
C ILE A 87 -3.93 3.76 -2.93
N TRP A 88 -4.77 4.79 -2.91
CA TRP A 88 -5.77 4.97 -1.89
C TRP A 88 -7.18 4.95 -2.49
N PHE A 89 -8.02 4.10 -1.90
CA PHE A 89 -9.44 3.96 -2.19
C PHE A 89 -10.25 4.60 -1.07
N PRO A 90 -10.61 5.89 -1.17
CA PRO A 90 -11.44 6.52 -0.16
C PRO A 90 -12.88 6.03 -0.28
N ILE A 91 -13.37 5.28 0.71
CA ILE A 91 -14.81 5.02 0.83
C ILE A 91 -15.45 6.31 1.36
N LEU A 92 -15.94 7.14 0.44
CA LEU A 92 -16.73 8.32 0.80
C LEU A 92 -18.15 7.87 1.13
N ASN A 93 -18.54 7.98 2.39
CA ASN A 93 -19.96 7.98 2.71
C ASN A 93 -20.61 9.17 1.98
N PRO A 94 -21.62 8.94 1.12
CA PRO A 94 -22.18 9.97 0.22
C PRO A 94 -22.73 11.20 0.97
N THR A 95 -22.98 11.09 2.27
CA THR A 95 -23.56 12.12 3.13
C THR A 95 -22.57 13.20 3.60
N ARG A 96 -21.25 12.98 3.46
CA ARG A 96 -20.23 14.00 3.77
C ARG A 96 -19.37 14.23 2.54
N ARG A 97 -19.82 15.13 1.67
CA ARG A 97 -18.97 15.77 0.68
C ARG A 97 -18.17 16.88 1.37
N PHE A 98 -16.89 16.95 1.00
CA PHE A 98 -15.97 18.04 1.34
C PHE A 98 -16.58 19.41 1.06
#